data_AF-A0A2S4KQQ2-F1
#
_entry.id   AF-A0A2S4KQQ2-F1
#
_cell.length_a   1.000
_cell.length_b   1.000
_cell.length_c   1.000
_cell.angle_alpha   90.00
_cell.angle_beta   90.00
_cell.angle_gamma   90.00
#
_symmetry.space_group_name_H-M   'P 1'
#
loop_
_entity.id
_entity.type
_entity.pdbx_description
1 polymer ?
#
loop_
_entity_poly.entity_id
_entity_poly.type
_entity_poly.pdbx_seq_one_letter_code
_entity_poly.pdbx_strand_id
1 'polypeptide(L)'
;DDDAGAGAWVGVLGFSQGAKVAASLLWAQERLRAGEEDQEPLLARFKFGVVMAGSPPVVQLDARVPAPRHVADAAHLSLAFEDWPASGDGEHALGIPTVHVHGLLDPGLEWHRRLLETYCRRGTARLVEWQGGHRLPIKTNDVEAVATQILELAERTGAI
;
A
#
# COMPACT_ATOMS: atom_id res chain seq x y z
N ASP A 1 -21.53 -22.74 3.94
CA ASP A 1 -20.33 -22.07 4.43
C ASP A 1 -19.27 -23.13 4.65
N ASP A 2 -18.72 -23.64 3.54
CA ASP A 2 -17.89 -24.87 3.50
C ASP A 2 -16.59 -24.61 2.72
N ASP A 3 -16.08 -23.37 2.82
CA ASP A 3 -14.79 -22.96 2.26
C ASP A 3 -13.71 -23.19 3.33
N ALA A 4 -12.74 -24.06 3.01
CA ALA A 4 -11.61 -24.36 3.88
C ALA A 4 -10.64 -23.17 4.06
N GLY A 5 -10.80 -22.08 3.30
CA GLY A 5 -9.93 -20.91 3.36
C GLY A 5 -8.52 -21.20 2.83
N ALA A 6 -8.36 -22.18 1.95
CA ALA A 6 -7.09 -22.63 1.39
C ALA A 6 -6.70 -21.91 0.08
N GLY A 7 -7.41 -20.84 -0.28
CA GLY A 7 -7.15 -20.04 -1.47
C GLY A 7 -5.84 -19.24 -1.38
N ALA A 8 -5.46 -18.64 -2.51
CA ALA A 8 -4.30 -17.75 -2.56
C ALA A 8 -4.55 -16.47 -1.75
N TRP A 9 -3.50 -15.91 -1.16
CA TRP A 9 -3.55 -14.57 -0.57
C TRP A 9 -3.72 -13.53 -1.68
N VAL A 10 -4.90 -12.91 -1.73
CA VAL A 10 -5.29 -11.95 -2.79
C VAL A 10 -5.11 -10.49 -2.38
N GLY A 11 -4.88 -10.18 -1.11
CA GLY A 11 -4.66 -8.82 -0.63
C GLY A 11 -3.65 -8.77 0.50
N VAL A 12 -3.06 -7.59 0.72
CA VAL A 12 -2.14 -7.32 1.82
C VAL A 12 -2.61 -6.10 2.62
N LEU A 13 -2.58 -6.20 3.94
CA LEU A 13 -2.92 -5.10 4.84
C LEU A 13 -1.71 -4.79 5.71
N GLY A 14 -1.39 -3.50 5.86
CA GLY A 14 -0.34 -3.05 6.75
C GLY A 14 -0.75 -1.84 7.56
N PHE A 15 -0.25 -1.76 8.79
CA PHE A 15 -0.41 -0.63 9.71
C PHE A 15 0.95 0.03 10.02
N SER A 16 1.01 1.35 10.02
CA SER A 16 2.23 2.12 10.35
C SER A 16 3.43 1.66 9.49
N GLN A 17 4.52 1.17 10.08
CA GLN A 17 5.64 0.59 9.33
C GLN A 17 5.22 -0.61 8.47
N GLY A 18 4.28 -1.43 8.92
CA GLY A 18 3.73 -2.52 8.12
C GLY A 18 3.00 -2.03 6.87
N ALA A 19 2.41 -0.83 6.90
CA ALA A 19 1.76 -0.22 5.74
C ALA A 19 2.80 0.20 4.68
N LYS A 20 3.96 0.71 5.11
CA LYS A 20 5.11 0.98 4.23
C LYS A 20 5.60 -0.31 3.57
N VAL A 21 5.71 -1.40 4.34
CA VAL A 21 6.08 -2.72 3.81
C VAL A 21 5.03 -3.23 2.81
N ALA A 22 3.74 -3.13 3.12
CA ALA A 22 2.65 -3.52 2.23
C ALA A 22 2.70 -2.77 0.89
N ALA A 23 2.82 -1.44 0.91
CA ALA A 23 2.96 -0.64 -0.30
C ALA A 23 4.22 -1.03 -1.10
N SER A 24 5.32 -1.32 -0.41
CA SER A 24 6.58 -1.72 -1.04
C SER A 24 6.54 -3.10 -1.68
N LEU A 25 5.84 -4.06 -1.08
CA LEU A 25 5.59 -5.38 -1.66
C LEU A 25 4.77 -5.26 -2.96
N LEU A 26 3.73 -4.43 -2.95
CA LEU A 26 2.90 -4.20 -4.12
C LEU A 26 3.67 -3.51 -5.24
N TRP A 27 4.50 -2.51 -4.90
CA TRP A 27 5.33 -1.82 -5.86
C TRP A 27 6.34 -2.77 -6.51
N ALA A 28 7.08 -3.55 -5.71
CA ALA A 28 8.04 -4.52 -6.20
C ALA A 28 7.37 -5.58 -7.10
N GLN A 29 6.21 -6.11 -6.68
CA GLN A 29 5.42 -7.03 -7.52
C GLN A 29 5.07 -6.43 -8.87
N GLU A 30 4.62 -5.17 -8.91
CA GLU A 30 4.27 -4.51 -10.17
C GLU A 30 5.50 -4.37 -11.08
N ARG A 31 6.67 -4.04 -10.52
CA ARG A 31 7.92 -3.92 -11.30
C ARG A 31 8.35 -5.26 -11.89
N LEU A 32 8.29 -6.34 -11.11
CA LEU A 32 8.61 -7.69 -11.58
C LEU A 32 7.70 -8.14 -12.73
N ARG A 33 6.43 -7.72 -12.72
CA ARG A 33 5.47 -8.05 -13.80
C ARG A 33 5.62 -7.20 -15.05
N ALA A 34 6.29 -6.05 -14.96
CA ALA A 34 6.51 -5.15 -16.08
C ALA A 34 7.79 -5.49 -16.88
N GLY A 35 8.62 -6.41 -16.39
CA GLY A 35 9.82 -6.88 -17.08
C GLY A 35 9.53 -7.79 -18.28
N GLU A 36 10.59 -8.25 -18.94
CA GLU A 36 10.49 -9.15 -20.11
C GLU A 36 9.90 -10.52 -19.75
N GLU A 37 10.07 -10.96 -18.50
CA GLU A 37 9.52 -12.19 -17.94
C GLU A 37 8.65 -11.88 -16.72
N ASP A 38 7.45 -12.48 -16.62
CA ASP A 38 6.58 -12.38 -15.44
C ASP A 38 7.20 -13.19 -14.29
N GLN A 39 7.95 -12.51 -13.42
CA GLN A 39 8.62 -13.14 -12.30
C GLN A 39 7.69 -13.26 -11.08
N GLU A 40 7.83 -14.36 -10.33
CA GLU A 40 7.06 -14.55 -9.09
C GLU A 40 7.42 -13.49 -8.03
N PRO A 41 6.41 -12.87 -7.38
CA PRO A 41 6.61 -11.92 -6.30
C PRO A 41 7.13 -12.60 -5.03
N LEU A 42 7.63 -11.81 -4.08
CA LEU A 42 8.25 -12.31 -2.84
C LEU A 42 7.34 -13.17 -1.95
N LEU A 43 6.03 -12.91 -1.95
CA LEU A 43 5.08 -13.56 -1.02
C LEU A 43 3.89 -14.18 -1.74
N ALA A 44 3.07 -13.35 -2.38
CA ALA A 44 1.88 -13.78 -3.08
C ALA A 44 1.54 -12.77 -4.19
N ARG A 45 0.71 -13.19 -5.15
CA ARG A 45 0.21 -12.32 -6.22
C ARG A 45 -0.97 -11.49 -5.73
N PHE A 46 -0.68 -10.46 -4.94
CA PHE A 46 -1.68 -9.57 -4.38
C PHE A 46 -2.40 -8.79 -5.48
N LYS A 47 -3.72 -8.73 -5.41
CA LYS A 47 -4.60 -7.99 -6.32
C LYS A 47 -4.85 -6.56 -5.84
N PHE A 48 -4.78 -6.33 -4.52
CA PHE A 48 -4.94 -5.02 -3.91
C PHE A 48 -4.22 -4.90 -2.56
N GLY A 49 -4.10 -3.68 -2.05
CA GLY A 49 -3.53 -3.37 -0.74
C GLY A 49 -4.44 -2.57 0.18
N VAL A 50 -4.19 -2.66 1.48
CA VAL A 50 -4.81 -1.80 2.50
C VAL A 50 -3.70 -1.14 3.33
N VAL A 51 -3.63 0.18 3.25
CA VAL A 51 -2.57 1.02 3.83
C VAL A 51 -3.16 1.83 4.97
N MET A 52 -2.88 1.43 6.22
CA MET A 52 -3.42 2.08 7.41
C MET A 52 -2.33 2.88 8.12
N ALA A 53 -2.50 4.20 8.22
CA ALA A 53 -1.51 5.09 8.87
C ALA A 53 -0.06 4.89 8.33
N GLY A 54 0.09 4.63 7.04
CA GLY A 54 1.40 4.39 6.40
C GLY A 54 2.13 5.69 6.04
N SER A 55 3.45 5.66 6.03
CA SER A 55 4.29 6.80 5.62
C SER A 55 5.19 6.43 4.45
N PRO A 56 5.58 7.40 3.60
CA PRO A 56 6.57 7.19 2.56
C PRO A 56 8.00 7.13 3.19
N PRO A 57 9.03 6.86 2.40
CA PRO A 57 8.99 6.40 1.01
C PRO A 57 8.61 4.92 0.90
N VAL A 58 8.29 4.48 -0.32
CA VAL A 58 8.37 3.04 -0.68
C VAL A 58 9.82 2.59 -0.57
N VAL A 59 10.03 1.33 -0.17
CA VAL A 59 11.35 0.73 0.09
C VAL A 59 11.62 -0.40 -0.90
N GLN A 60 12.86 -0.52 -1.37
CA GLN A 60 13.29 -1.66 -2.18
C GLN A 60 13.38 -2.93 -1.31
N LEU A 61 12.32 -3.73 -1.31
CA LEU A 61 12.27 -5.01 -0.59
C LEU A 61 12.78 -6.19 -1.40
N ASP A 62 12.78 -6.07 -2.74
CA ASP A 62 13.23 -7.12 -3.65
C ASP A 62 14.47 -6.64 -4.43
N ALA A 63 15.61 -7.28 -4.19
CA ALA A 63 16.88 -6.92 -4.84
C ALA A 63 16.88 -7.17 -6.36
N ARG A 64 15.94 -7.96 -6.89
CA ARG A 64 15.77 -8.18 -8.34
C ARG A 64 15.18 -6.96 -9.03
N VAL A 65 14.48 -6.10 -8.28
CA VAL A 65 13.88 -4.87 -8.78
C VAL A 65 14.86 -3.73 -8.55
N PRO A 66 15.40 -3.08 -9.59
CA PRO A 66 16.23 -1.89 -9.42
C PRO A 66 15.43 -0.80 -8.70
N ALA A 67 16.03 -0.13 -7.71
CA ALA A 67 15.41 1.02 -7.06
C ALA A 67 15.55 2.26 -7.97
N PRO A 68 14.46 2.80 -8.53
CA PRO A 68 14.50 4.07 -9.23
C PRO A 68 14.64 5.22 -8.22
N ARG A 69 14.76 6.44 -8.75
CA ARG A 69 14.64 7.67 -7.96
C ARG A 69 13.36 7.63 -7.11
N HIS A 70 13.37 8.27 -5.95
CA HIS A 70 12.24 8.32 -5.01
C HIS A 70 11.91 7.01 -4.27
N VAL A 71 12.69 5.94 -4.42
CA VAL A 71 12.56 4.70 -3.63
C VAL A 71 13.72 4.59 -2.65
N ALA A 72 13.43 4.27 -1.39
CA ALA A 72 14.46 4.09 -0.38
C ALA A 72 15.12 2.71 -0.48
N ASP A 73 16.43 2.68 -0.25
CA ASP A 73 17.18 1.44 0.00
C ASP A 73 16.84 0.91 1.39
N ALA A 74 16.48 -0.38 1.49
CA ALA A 74 16.20 -1.06 2.75
C ALA A 74 17.40 -1.10 3.70
N ALA A 75 18.62 -1.00 3.17
CA ALA A 75 19.85 -0.95 3.96
C ALA A 75 20.13 0.45 4.56
N HIS A 76 19.49 1.50 4.07
CA HIS A 76 19.64 2.86 4.60
C HIS A 76 18.57 3.18 5.65
N LEU A 77 18.99 3.80 6.75
CA LEU A 77 18.07 4.27 7.80
C LEU A 77 17.06 5.25 7.21
N SER A 78 15.76 4.95 7.33
CA SER A 78 14.64 5.73 6.77
C SER A 78 14.58 7.20 7.22
N LEU A 79 15.39 7.62 8.21
CA LEU A 79 15.44 8.99 8.74
C LEU A 79 16.20 9.97 7.84
N ALA A 80 16.96 9.50 6.85
CA ALA A 80 17.80 10.33 5.99
C ALA A 80 17.24 10.52 4.56
N PHE A 81 15.98 10.12 4.32
CA PHE A 81 15.40 10.20 2.99
C PHE A 81 14.93 11.62 2.66
N GLU A 82 15.56 12.26 1.69
CA GLU A 82 15.24 13.64 1.27
C GLU A 82 14.76 13.74 -0.19
N ASP A 83 14.93 12.70 -1.00
CA ASP A 83 14.59 12.68 -2.42
C ASP A 83 13.10 12.35 -2.63
N TRP A 84 12.23 13.25 -2.21
CA TRP A 84 10.80 13.05 -2.29
C TRP A 84 10.22 13.35 -3.69
N PRO A 85 9.27 12.54 -4.18
CA PRO A 85 8.61 12.80 -5.46
C PRO A 85 7.63 13.98 -5.36
N ALA A 86 7.44 14.67 -6.48
CA ALA A 86 6.49 15.79 -6.59
C ALA A 86 5.05 15.32 -6.89
N SER A 87 4.88 14.15 -7.51
CA SER A 87 3.57 13.56 -7.83
C SER A 87 3.63 12.03 -7.84
N GLY A 88 2.46 11.39 -7.92
CA GLY A 88 2.30 9.95 -8.14
C GLY A 88 2.57 9.49 -9.57
N ASP A 89 3.42 10.21 -10.32
CA ASP A 89 3.80 9.87 -11.69
C ASP A 89 5.27 9.45 -11.73
N GLY A 90 5.55 8.26 -12.27
CA GLY A 90 6.92 7.75 -12.41
C GLY A 90 7.05 6.28 -12.06
N GLU A 91 8.29 5.80 -12.01
CA GLU A 91 8.60 4.40 -11.73
C GLU A 91 8.43 4.03 -10.25
N HIS A 92 8.55 5.00 -9.33
CA HIS A 92 8.31 4.83 -7.89
C HIS A 92 6.81 4.67 -7.56
N ALA A 93 5.92 5.09 -8.45
CA ALA A 93 4.49 5.16 -8.17
C ALA A 93 3.81 3.80 -8.32
N LEU A 94 3.02 3.44 -7.30
CA LEU A 94 2.22 2.22 -7.23
C LEU A 94 0.95 2.34 -8.08
N GLY A 95 0.73 1.37 -8.96
CA GLY A 95 -0.47 1.21 -9.78
C GLY A 95 -1.42 0.12 -9.32
N ILE A 96 -0.94 -0.86 -8.54
CA ILE A 96 -1.83 -1.86 -7.95
C ILE A 96 -2.83 -1.14 -7.02
N PRO A 97 -4.14 -1.45 -7.10
CA PRO A 97 -5.14 -0.70 -6.36
C PRO A 97 -4.98 -0.80 -4.83
N THR A 98 -5.24 0.31 -4.12
CA THR A 98 -5.13 0.38 -2.65
C THR A 98 -6.32 1.07 -1.99
N VAL A 99 -6.62 0.69 -0.75
CA VAL A 99 -7.43 1.48 0.19
C VAL A 99 -6.50 2.10 1.22
N HIS A 100 -6.50 3.43 1.32
CA HIS A 100 -5.81 4.18 2.35
C HIS A 100 -6.78 4.51 3.48
N VAL A 101 -6.37 4.30 4.72
CA VAL A 101 -7.16 4.60 5.91
C VAL A 101 -6.40 5.58 6.79
N HIS A 102 -6.93 6.79 6.92
CA HIS A 102 -6.28 7.90 7.62
C HIS A 102 -7.07 8.33 8.86
N GLY A 103 -6.42 8.29 10.02
CA GLY A 103 -6.95 8.92 11.23
C GLY A 103 -6.73 10.42 11.18
N LEU A 104 -7.79 11.21 11.25
CA LEU A 104 -7.73 12.68 11.18
C LEU A 104 -7.05 13.33 12.39
N LEU A 105 -6.87 12.58 13.48
CA LEU A 105 -6.19 13.01 14.70
C LEU A 105 -4.79 12.38 14.82
N ASP A 106 -4.31 11.69 13.78
CA ASP A 106 -2.98 11.09 13.76
C ASP A 106 -1.93 12.20 13.58
N PRO A 107 -0.90 12.29 14.46
CA PRO A 107 0.18 13.26 14.28
C PRO A 107 0.97 13.04 12.98
N GLY A 108 0.93 11.83 12.40
CA GLY A 108 1.56 11.48 11.13
C GLY A 108 0.68 11.70 9.88
N LEU A 109 -0.49 12.31 10.00
CA LEU A 109 -1.46 12.44 8.90
C LEU A 109 -0.89 13.04 7.61
N GLU A 110 -0.01 14.05 7.73
CA GLU A 110 0.69 14.66 6.60
C GLU A 110 1.55 13.65 5.81
N TRP A 111 2.18 12.70 6.51
CA TRP A 111 2.95 11.62 5.89
C TRP A 111 2.03 10.60 5.22
N HIS A 112 0.86 10.31 5.81
CA HIS A 112 -0.13 9.42 5.20
C HIS A 112 -0.67 9.98 3.90
N ARG A 113 -1.02 11.28 3.90
CA ARG A 113 -1.41 12.02 2.69
C ARG A 113 -0.30 12.03 1.65
N ARG A 114 0.96 12.27 2.06
CA ARG A 114 2.10 12.22 1.15
C ARG A 114 2.26 10.86 0.48
N LEU A 115 2.13 9.75 1.21
CA LEU A 115 2.19 8.41 0.63
C LEU A 115 1.07 8.22 -0.41
N LEU A 116 -0.16 8.62 -0.09
CA LEU A 116 -1.29 8.54 -1.00
C LEU A 116 -1.07 9.39 -2.26
N GLU A 117 -0.67 10.65 -2.11
CA GLU A 117 -0.64 11.64 -3.19
C GLU A 117 0.57 11.50 -4.11
N THR A 118 1.70 11.04 -3.59
CA THR A 118 2.99 11.06 -4.32
C THR A 118 3.56 9.68 -4.63
N TYR A 119 3.00 8.59 -4.06
CA TYR A 119 3.43 7.22 -4.34
C TYR A 119 2.33 6.33 -4.91
N CYS A 120 1.12 6.84 -5.13
CA CYS A 120 0.07 6.09 -5.82
C CYS A 120 -0.27 6.78 -7.15
N ARG A 121 -0.36 6.01 -8.23
CA ARG A 121 -0.81 6.54 -9.52
C ARG A 121 -2.24 7.04 -9.40
N ARG A 122 -2.55 8.09 -10.18
CA ARG A 122 -3.89 8.69 -10.17
C ARG A 122 -4.96 7.64 -10.49
N GLY A 123 -5.96 7.53 -9.63
CA GLY A 123 -7.12 6.64 -9.82
C GLY A 123 -6.93 5.21 -9.34
N THR A 124 -5.78 4.84 -8.77
CA THR A 124 -5.53 3.49 -8.24
C THR A 124 -5.79 3.39 -6.74
N ALA A 125 -5.68 4.49 -6.00
CA ALA A 125 -5.93 4.55 -4.57
C ALA A 125 -7.31 5.11 -4.21
N ARG A 126 -7.91 4.56 -3.16
CA ARG A 126 -9.12 5.07 -2.48
C ARG A 126 -8.75 5.57 -1.09
N LEU A 127 -9.53 6.48 -0.52
CA LEU A 127 -9.29 7.05 0.81
C LEU A 127 -10.52 6.90 1.70
N VAL A 128 -10.30 6.41 2.92
CA VAL A 128 -11.24 6.43 4.04
C VAL A 128 -10.61 7.26 5.16
N GLU A 129 -11.31 8.30 5.61
CA GLU A 129 -10.90 9.13 6.74
C GLU A 129 -11.83 8.89 7.93
N TRP A 130 -11.28 8.88 9.15
CA TRP A 130 -12.04 8.67 10.38
C TRP A 130 -11.49 9.50 11.54
N GLN A 131 -12.31 9.69 12.59
CA GLN A 131 -11.97 10.50 13.77
C GLN A 131 -11.13 9.70 14.78
N GLY A 132 -9.91 9.30 14.38
CA GLY A 132 -8.98 8.52 15.18
C GLY A 132 -7.54 9.02 15.09
N GLY A 133 -6.70 8.62 16.06
CA GLY A 133 -5.25 8.88 16.06
C GLY A 133 -4.44 7.73 15.45
N HIS A 134 -3.19 7.55 15.90
CA HIS A 134 -2.26 6.52 15.41
C HIS A 134 -2.61 5.09 15.86
N ARG A 135 -3.68 4.53 15.31
CA ARG A 135 -4.27 3.24 15.68
C ARG A 135 -5.23 2.74 14.61
N LEU A 136 -5.71 1.50 14.78
CA LEU A 136 -6.77 0.94 13.96
C LEU A 136 -8.17 1.42 14.41
N PRO A 137 -9.13 1.57 13.47
CA PRO A 137 -10.55 1.73 13.79
C PRO A 137 -11.07 0.60 14.65
N ILE A 138 -11.88 0.93 15.66
CA ILE A 138 -12.55 -0.07 16.52
C ILE A 138 -14.04 0.19 16.70
N LYS A 139 -14.51 1.41 16.42
CA LYS A 139 -15.93 1.73 16.50
C LYS A 139 -16.60 1.10 15.30
N THR A 140 -17.75 0.46 15.52
CA THR A 140 -18.48 -0.29 14.49
C THR A 140 -18.61 0.48 13.19
N ASN A 141 -19.11 1.72 13.23
CA ASN A 141 -19.31 2.53 12.02
C ASN A 141 -18.00 2.79 11.25
N ASP A 142 -16.88 3.03 11.95
CA ASP A 142 -15.58 3.28 11.31
C ASP A 142 -15.03 1.98 10.69
N VAL A 143 -15.20 0.86 11.39
CA VAL A 143 -14.80 -0.47 10.92
C VAL A 143 -15.62 -0.87 9.69
N GLU A 144 -16.93 -0.67 9.72
CA GLU A 144 -17.84 -0.95 8.61
C GLU A 144 -17.50 -0.11 7.38
N ALA A 145 -17.20 1.18 7.55
CA ALA A 145 -16.78 2.05 6.46
C ALA A 145 -15.49 1.54 5.78
N VAL A 146 -14.50 1.11 6.57
CA VAL A 146 -13.26 0.53 6.06
C VAL A 146 -13.51 -0.82 5.39
N ALA A 147 -14.23 -1.73 6.04
CA ALA A 147 -14.52 -3.06 5.52
C ALA A 147 -15.29 -3.00 4.19
N THR A 148 -16.26 -2.09 4.08
CA THR A 148 -17.01 -1.86 2.83
C THR A 148 -16.07 -1.49 1.69
N GLN A 149 -15.15 -0.53 1.91
CA GLN A 149 -14.20 -0.14 0.87
C GLN A 149 -13.21 -1.25 0.50
N ILE A 150 -12.82 -2.10 1.46
CA ILE A 150 -11.97 -3.27 1.21
C ILE A 150 -12.72 -4.28 0.32
N LEU A 151 -13.97 -4.63 0.68
CA LEU A 151 -14.78 -5.59 -0.06
C LEU A 151 -15.07 -5.10 -1.49
N GLU A 152 -15.47 -3.84 -1.66
CA GLU A 152 -15.69 -3.24 -2.98
C GLU A 152 -14.41 -3.22 -3.84
N LEU A 153 -13.23 -3.05 -3.23
CA LEU A 153 -11.97 -3.11 -3.97
C LEU A 153 -11.61 -4.56 -4.33
N ALA A 154 -11.89 -5.51 -3.44
CA ALA A 154 -11.70 -6.93 -3.67
C ALA A 154 -12.55 -7.41 -4.86
N GLU A 155 -13.84 -7.09 -4.91
CA GLU A 155 -14.73 -7.42 -6.04
C GLU A 155 -14.22 -6.82 -7.35
N ARG A 156 -13.88 -5.53 -7.37
CA ARG A 156 -13.39 -4.84 -8.58
C ARG A 156 -12.09 -5.41 -9.12
N THR A 157 -11.25 -5.96 -8.26
CA THR A 157 -9.98 -6.59 -8.66
C THR A 157 -10.13 -8.08 -8.94
N GLY A 158 -11.36 -8.62 -8.84
CA GLY A 158 -11.68 -10.03 -9.01
C GLY A 158 -11.03 -10.92 -7.96
N ALA A 159 -10.78 -10.38 -6.76
CA ALA A 159 -10.25 -11.11 -5.62
C ALA A 159 -11.31 -11.97 -4.94
N ILE A 160 -12.58 -11.54 -5.02
CA ILE A 160 -13.80 -12.26 -4.64
C ILE A 160 -14.85 -12.09 -5.74
#